data_AF-A0AAU8LYN9-F1
#
_entry.id   AF-A0AAU8LYN9-F1
#
_cell.length_a   1.000
_cell.length_b   1.000
_cell.length_c   1.000
_cell.angle_alpha   90.00
_cell.angle_beta   90.00
_cell.angle_gamma   90.00
#
_symmetry.space_group_name_H-M   'P 1'
#
loop_
_entity.id
_entity.type
_entity.pdbx_description
1 polymer ?
#
loop_
_entity_poly.entity_id
_entity_poly.type
_entity_poly.pdbx_seq_one_letter_code
_entity_poly.pdbx_strand_id
1 'polypeptide(L)'
;MKIHLYQVIVVAISSVMLYLGIKEFINRETGQTLLKLFVRLAVWGGMGLIAIYPDFTLIIARVMGVVDNFNAVVLMGFLMVFLMLFKLLSAIEKIEQNVSEITRKEALHAAHNRIEELRKEIKAQKKNEENE
;
A
#
# COMPACT_ATOMS: atom_id res chain seq x y z
N MET A 1 29.49 -2.92 26.10
CA MET A 1 28.67 -2.17 25.13
C MET A 1 28.62 -0.72 25.56
N LYS A 2 29.19 0.20 24.78
CA LYS A 2 28.95 1.63 24.96
C LYS A 2 27.66 1.94 24.22
N ILE A 3 26.57 2.12 24.97
CA ILE A 3 25.29 2.52 24.38
C ILE A 3 25.48 3.96 23.91
N HIS A 4 25.47 4.16 22.60
CA HIS A 4 25.54 5.50 22.04
C HIS A 4 24.16 6.13 22.04
N LEU A 5 24.08 7.42 22.38
CA LEU A 5 22.82 8.16 22.50
C LEU A 5 21.94 8.05 21.25
N TYR A 6 22.55 8.01 20.06
CA TYR A 6 21.83 7.85 18.80
C TYR A 6 21.09 6.50 18.71
N GLN A 7 21.64 5.41 19.26
CA GLN A 7 20.99 4.08 19.21
C GLN A 7 19.69 4.10 20.02
N VAL A 8 19.73 4.70 21.22
CA VAL A 8 18.56 4.83 22.09
C VAL A 8 17.48 5.66 21.41
N ILE A 9 17.86 6.78 20.80
CA ILE A 9 16.94 7.67 20.09
C ILE A 9 16.33 6.94 18.88
N VAL A 10 17.13 6.24 18.07
CA VAL A 10 16.65 5.54 16.87
C VAL A 10 15.73 4.38 17.23
N VAL A 11 16.03 3.62 18.30
CA VAL A 11 15.16 2.54 18.78
C VAL A 11 13.84 3.09 19.30
N ALA A 12 13.86 4.19 20.05
CA ALA A 12 12.65 4.84 20.56
C ALA A 12 11.77 5.34 19.40
N ILE A 13 12.35 6.05 18.42
CA ILE A 13 11.62 6.57 17.26
C ILE A 13 11.06 5.42 16.41
N SER A 14 11.86 4.39 16.15
CA SER A 14 11.43 3.23 15.36
C SER A 14 10.28 2.49 16.05
N SER A 15 10.34 2.33 17.38
CA SER A 15 9.28 1.70 18.16
C SER A 15 7.98 2.50 18.11
N VAL A 16 8.06 3.84 18.23
CA VAL A 16 6.89 4.72 18.12
C VAL A 16 6.29 4.66 16.70
N MET A 17 7.13 4.68 15.66
CA MET A 17 6.68 4.62 14.27
C MET A 17 6.05 3.28 13.90
N LEU A 18 6.58 2.17 14.42
CA LEU A 18 6.00 0.84 14.30
C LEU A 18 4.65 0.76 15.02
N TYR A 19 4.57 1.26 16.25
CA TYR A 19 3.34 1.29 17.02
C TYR A 19 2.25 2.11 16.34
N LEU A 20 2.60 3.31 15.86
CA LEU A 20 1.68 4.14 15.09
C LEU A 20 1.22 3.42 13.82
N GLY A 21 2.14 2.87 13.02
CA GLY A 21 1.79 2.11 11.82
C GLY A 21 0.84 0.95 12.07
N ILE A 22 1.07 0.17 13.11
CA ILE A 22 0.19 -0.95 13.48
C ILE A 22 -1.17 -0.45 13.95
N LYS A 23 -1.21 0.60 14.79
CA LYS A 23 -2.46 1.19 15.28
C LYS A 23 -3.31 1.75 14.15
N GLU A 24 -2.68 2.43 13.20
CA GLU A 24 -3.31 3.11 12.07
C GLU A 24 -3.88 2.09 11.06
N PHE A 25 -3.24 0.92 10.92
CA PHE A 25 -3.77 -0.22 10.16
C PHE A 25 -4.93 -0.93 10.87
N ILE A 26 -4.82 -1.17 12.18
CA ILE A 26 -5.91 -1.79 12.98
C ILE A 26 -7.16 -0.90 12.97
N ASN A 27 -6.98 0.42 13.03
CA ASN A 27 -8.08 1.38 13.01
C ASN A 27 -8.77 1.52 11.64
N ARG A 28 -8.33 0.78 10.60
CA ARG A 28 -8.94 0.77 9.25
C ARG A 28 -9.19 2.18 8.69
N GLU A 29 -8.28 3.12 8.93
CA GLU A 29 -8.38 4.41 8.26
C GLU A 29 -8.28 4.21 6.75
N THR A 30 -9.27 4.74 6.03
CA THR A 30 -9.48 4.55 4.59
C THR A 30 -8.22 4.93 3.81
N GLY A 31 -7.55 3.94 3.20
CA GLY A 31 -6.36 4.12 2.35
C GLY A 31 -5.07 3.45 2.83
N GLN A 32 -5.08 2.75 3.98
CA GLN A 32 -3.97 1.89 4.39
C GLN A 32 -4.06 0.50 3.76
N THR A 33 -3.21 0.22 2.78
CA THR A 33 -3.02 -1.14 2.25
C THR A 33 -2.06 -1.95 3.13
N LEU A 34 -2.27 -3.27 3.20
CA LEU A 34 -1.37 -4.24 3.82
C LEU A 34 0.09 -4.02 3.40
N LEU A 35 0.27 -3.60 2.15
CA LEU A 35 1.56 -3.26 1.57
C LEU A 35 2.19 -2.05 2.27
N LYS A 36 1.47 -0.94 2.49
CA LYS A 36 2.00 0.23 3.21
C LYS A 36 2.45 -0.11 4.63
N LEU A 37 1.66 -0.92 5.34
CA LEU A 37 2.06 -1.41 6.66
C LEU A 37 3.29 -2.31 6.58
N PHE A 38 3.35 -3.24 5.62
CA PHE A 38 4.51 -4.11 5.43
C PHE A 38 5.79 -3.32 5.13
N VAL A 39 5.71 -2.30 4.28
CA VAL A 39 6.85 -1.41 3.99
C VAL A 39 7.27 -0.64 5.24
N ARG A 40 6.32 -0.09 5.99
CA ARG A 40 6.62 0.63 7.22
C ARG A 40 7.27 -0.29 8.26
N LEU A 41 6.77 -1.52 8.40
CA LEU A 41 7.37 -2.56 9.25
C LEU A 41 8.77 -2.95 8.79
N ALA A 42 9.01 -3.12 7.48
CA ALA A 42 10.30 -3.49 6.94
C ALA A 42 11.34 -2.39 7.13
N VAL A 43 10.98 -1.13 6.88
CA VAL A 43 11.87 0.03 6.99
C VAL A 43 12.20 0.34 8.46
N TRP A 44 11.17 0.52 9.30
CA TRP A 44 11.39 0.88 10.70
C TRP A 44 11.84 -0.31 11.55
N GLY A 45 11.39 -1.53 11.22
CA GLY A 45 11.91 -2.76 11.81
C GLY A 45 13.38 -2.97 11.46
N GLY A 46 13.77 -2.74 10.20
CA GLY A 46 15.17 -2.79 9.76
C GLY A 46 16.05 -1.75 10.47
N MET A 47 15.59 -0.49 10.58
CA MET A 47 16.31 0.56 11.32
C MET A 47 16.45 0.24 12.82
N GLY A 48 15.39 -0.29 13.45
CA GLY A 48 15.45 -0.74 14.83
C GLY A 48 16.45 -1.89 15.03
N LEU A 49 16.46 -2.86 14.11
CA LEU A 49 17.37 -4.00 14.16
C LEU A 49 18.85 -3.56 14.05
N ILE A 50 19.15 -2.64 13.12
CA ILE A 50 20.49 -2.07 12.92
C ILE A 50 20.93 -1.25 14.15
N ALA A 51 20.00 -0.55 14.79
CA ALA A 51 20.30 0.25 15.98
C ALA A 51 20.61 -0.62 17.21
N ILE A 52 19.90 -1.75 17.38
CA ILE A 52 20.11 -2.70 18.50
C ILE A 52 21.35 -3.58 18.26
N TYR A 53 21.54 -4.05 17.03
CA TYR A 53 22.67 -4.90 16.62
C TYR A 53 23.45 -4.22 15.47
N PRO A 54 24.40 -3.31 15.77
CA PRO A 54 25.21 -2.68 14.74
C PRO A 54 26.04 -3.70 13.93
N ASP A 55 26.44 -4.81 14.55
CA ASP A 55 27.13 -5.93 13.90
C ASP A 55 26.26 -6.68 12.89
N PHE A 56 24.93 -6.54 12.95
CA PHE A 56 24.04 -7.09 11.94
C PHE A 56 24.30 -6.46 10.57
N THR A 57 24.73 -5.20 10.56
CA THR A 57 25.20 -4.51 9.34
C THR A 57 26.40 -5.23 8.73
N LEU A 58 27.32 -5.75 9.56
CA LEU A 58 28.50 -6.51 9.12
C LEU A 58 28.14 -7.92 8.61
N ILE A 59 27.09 -8.54 9.15
CA ILE A 59 26.59 -9.86 8.70
C ILE A 59 25.86 -9.72 7.36
N ILE A 60 24.97 -8.73 7.23
CA ILE A 60 24.31 -8.40 5.95
C ILE A 60 25.39 -8.08 4.90
N ALA A 61 26.39 -7.28 5.27
CA ALA A 61 27.53 -6.99 4.42
C ALA A 61 28.25 -8.29 3.97
N ARG A 62 28.58 -9.20 4.89
CA ARG A 62 29.31 -10.43 4.55
C ARG A 62 28.50 -11.41 3.70
N VAL A 63 27.19 -11.54 3.94
CA VAL A 63 26.28 -12.40 3.14
C VAL A 63 26.02 -11.80 1.76
N MET A 64 25.93 -10.47 1.66
CA MET A 64 25.77 -9.77 0.38
C MET A 64 27.08 -9.56 -0.40
N GLY A 65 28.23 -10.08 0.08
CA GLY A 65 29.51 -10.00 -0.62
C GLY A 65 30.20 -8.62 -0.54
N VAL A 66 29.93 -7.86 0.51
CA VAL A 66 30.43 -6.51 0.76
C VAL A 66 31.81 -6.58 1.41
N VAL A 67 32.82 -6.68 0.57
CA VAL A 67 34.20 -6.40 0.94
C VAL A 67 34.70 -5.42 -0.13
N ASP A 68 34.78 -4.15 0.25
CA ASP A 68 35.28 -2.99 -0.52
C ASP A 68 34.40 -2.37 -1.64
N ASN A 69 34.14 -1.05 -1.50
CA ASN A 69 33.59 0.00 -2.40
C ASN A 69 32.50 -0.30 -3.46
N PHE A 70 32.41 -1.49 -4.03
CA PHE A 70 31.35 -1.93 -4.95
C PHE A 70 29.96 -1.94 -4.28
N ASN A 71 29.94 -2.08 -2.95
CA ASN A 71 28.74 -2.27 -2.15
C ASN A 71 27.78 -1.07 -2.08
N ALA A 72 28.27 0.16 -1.95
CA ALA A 72 27.36 1.30 -1.76
C ALA A 72 26.46 1.52 -2.99
N VAL A 73 27.01 1.29 -4.18
CA VAL A 73 26.30 1.40 -5.46
C VAL A 73 25.29 0.26 -5.63
N VAL A 74 25.67 -0.98 -5.29
CA VAL A 74 24.75 -2.13 -5.35
C VAL A 74 23.63 -2.00 -4.34
N LEU A 75 23.92 -1.57 -3.11
CA LEU A 75 22.91 -1.33 -2.08
C LEU A 75 21.98 -0.18 -2.47
N MET A 76 22.52 0.92 -3.00
CA MET A 76 21.74 2.04 -3.55
C MET A 76 20.88 1.58 -4.72
N GLY A 77 21.43 0.75 -5.62
CA GLY A 77 20.70 0.16 -6.75
C GLY A 77 19.57 -0.75 -6.29
N PHE A 78 19.83 -1.62 -5.30
CA PHE A 78 18.80 -2.48 -4.71
C PHE A 78 17.70 -1.65 -4.06
N LEU A 79 18.07 -0.62 -3.29
CA LEU A 79 17.11 0.29 -2.66
C LEU A 79 16.31 1.08 -3.71
N MET A 80 16.95 1.53 -4.80
CA MET A 80 16.29 2.21 -5.91
C MET A 80 15.32 1.27 -6.66
N VAL A 81 15.71 0.03 -6.92
CA VAL A 81 14.83 -1.01 -7.49
C VAL A 81 13.66 -1.28 -6.57
N PHE A 82 13.90 -1.40 -5.26
CA PHE A 82 12.86 -1.60 -4.26
C PHE A 82 11.86 -0.44 -4.23
N LEU A 83 12.34 0.81 -4.30
CA LEU A 83 11.49 2.01 -4.44
C LEU A 83 10.70 2.02 -5.76
N MET A 84 11.32 1.58 -6.87
CA MET A 84 10.64 1.44 -8.15
C MET A 84 9.51 0.41 -8.09
N LEU A 85 9.75 -0.75 -7.47
CA LEU A 85 8.73 -1.78 -7.26
C LEU A 85 7.54 -1.23 -6.46
N PHE A 86 7.79 -0.42 -5.42
CA PHE A 86 6.69 0.23 -4.69
C PHE A 86 5.92 1.23 -5.51
N LYS A 87 6.60 2.02 -6.34
CA LYS A 87 5.94 2.95 -7.26
C LYS A 87 5.05 2.20 -8.25
N LEU A 88 5.52 1.08 -8.77
CA LEU A 88 4.74 0.22 -9.67
C LEU A 88 3.53 -0.40 -8.96
N LEU A 89 3.71 -0.95 -7.76
CA LEU A 89 2.61 -1.51 -6.97
C LEU A 89 1.53 -0.45 -6.67
N SER A 90 1.94 0.77 -6.32
CA SER A 90 1.02 1.88 -6.07
C SER A 90 0.28 2.31 -7.34
N ALA A 91 0.95 2.26 -8.49
CA ALA A 91 0.32 2.55 -9.78
C ALA A 91 -0.71 1.47 -10.16
N ILE A 92 -0.39 0.19 -9.94
CA ILE A 92 -1.30 -0.94 -10.17
C ILE A 92 -2.54 -0.82 -9.28
N GLU A 93 -2.38 -0.55 -7.98
CA GLU A 93 -3.49 -0.36 -7.04
C GLU A 93 -4.44 0.76 -7.50
N LYS A 94 -3.89 1.87 -8.01
CA LYS A 94 -4.69 2.98 -8.55
C LYS A 94 -5.43 2.60 -9.83
N ILE A 95 -4.81 1.80 -10.70
CA ILE A 95 -5.45 1.30 -11.91
C ILE A 95 -6.61 0.38 -11.54
N GLU A 96 -6.41 -0.55 -10.60
CA GLU A 96 -7.45 -1.46 -10.11
C GLU A 96 -8.66 -0.71 -9.55
N GLN A 97 -8.42 0.33 -8.75
CA GLN A 97 -9.48 1.17 -8.21
C GLN A 97 -10.24 1.93 -9.30
N ASN A 98 -9.53 2.47 -10.29
CA ASN A 98 -10.15 3.16 -11.43
C ASN A 98 -11.01 2.22 -12.27
N VAL A 99 -10.52 1.01 -12.56
CA VAL A 99 -11.29 -0.01 -13.31
C VAL A 99 -12.57 -0.36 -12.53
N SER A 100 -12.45 -0.60 -11.23
CA SER A 100 -13.61 -0.89 -10.37
C SER A 100 -14.63 0.25 -10.36
N GLU A 101 -14.18 1.51 -10.35
CA GLU A 101 -15.05 2.68 -10.46
C GLU A 101 -15.77 2.79 -11.81
N ILE A 102 -15.06 2.53 -12.91
CA ILE A 102 -15.63 2.58 -14.26
C ILE A 102 -16.69 1.50 -14.42
N THR A 103 -16.37 0.25 -14.09
CA THR A 103 -17.32 -0.87 -14.19
C THR A 103 -18.56 -0.64 -13.32
N ARG A 104 -18.40 -0.07 -12.12
CA ARG A 104 -19.54 0.28 -11.25
C ARG A 104 -20.42 1.36 -11.88
N LYS A 105 -19.84 2.40 -12.48
CA LYS A 105 -20.60 3.45 -13.18
C LYS A 105 -21.36 2.89 -14.37
N GLU A 106 -20.71 2.05 -15.18
CA GLU A 106 -21.34 1.40 -16.33
C GLU A 106 -22.50 0.49 -15.91
N ALA A 107 -22.30 -0.35 -14.89
CA ALA A 107 -23.35 -1.22 -14.37
C ALA A 107 -24.56 -0.44 -13.83
N LEU A 108 -24.30 0.66 -13.11
CA LEU A 108 -25.37 1.52 -12.59
C LEU A 108 -26.13 2.23 -13.72
N HIS A 109 -25.42 2.74 -14.73
CA HIS A 109 -26.02 3.39 -15.88
C HIS A 109 -26.87 2.42 -16.71
N ALA A 110 -26.36 1.21 -16.96
CA ALA A 110 -27.09 0.15 -17.65
C ALA A 110 -28.37 -0.26 -16.88
N ALA A 111 -28.28 -0.40 -15.55
CA ALA A 111 -29.43 -0.70 -14.71
C ALA A 111 -30.47 0.44 -14.74
N HIS A 112 -30.02 1.70 -14.71
CA HIS A 112 -30.91 2.86 -14.76
C HIS A 112 -31.70 2.92 -16.08
N ASN A 113 -31.03 2.76 -17.22
CA ASN A 113 -31.67 2.77 -18.54
C ASN A 113 -32.72 1.66 -18.67
N ARG A 114 -32.39 0.45 -18.19
CA ARG A 114 -33.32 -0.69 -18.19
C ARG A 114 -34.56 -0.42 -17.35
N ILE A 115 -34.40 0.22 -16.18
CA ILE A 115 -35.53 0.63 -15.33
C ILE A 115 -36.40 1.69 -16.05
N GLU A 116 -35.78 2.61 -16.79
CA GLU A 116 -36.52 3.65 -17.51
C GLU A 116 -37.33 3.09 -18.69
N GLU A 117 -36.77 2.14 -19.44
CA GLU A 117 -37.47 1.40 -20.49
C GLU A 117 -38.67 0.63 -19.93
N LEU A 118 -38.48 -0.16 -18.87
CA LEU A 118 -39.57 -0.89 -18.21
C LEU A 118 -40.67 0.05 -17.70
N ARG A 119 -40.30 1.22 -17.16
CA ARG A 119 -41.28 2.24 -16.74
C ARG A 119 -42.08 2.80 -17.92
N LYS A 120 -41.46 2.97 -19.09
CA LYS A 120 -42.15 3.41 -20.32
C LYS A 120 -43.10 2.33 -20.82
N GLU A 121 -42.68 1.07 -20.83
CA GLU A 121 -43.52 -0.07 -21.22
C GLU A 121 -44.74 -0.22 -20.31
N ILE A 122 -44.55 -0.19 -18.98
CA ILE A 122 -45.66 -0.30 -18.01
C ILE A 122 -46.64 0.87 -18.18
N LYS A 123 -46.16 2.08 -18.43
CA LYS A 123 -47.04 3.24 -18.70
C LYS A 123 -47.83 3.09 -19.99
N ALA A 124 -47.21 2.55 -21.05
CA ALA A 124 -47.88 2.30 -22.32
C ALA A 124 -48.96 1.20 -22.19
N GLN A 125 -48.67 0.12 -21.47
CA GLN A 125 -49.63 -0.96 -21.19
C GLN A 125 -50.85 -0.44 -20.43
N LYS A 126 -50.65 0.30 -19.34
CA LYS A 126 -51.77 0.89 -18.57
C LYS A 126 -52.63 1.83 -19.41
N LYS A 127 -52.01 2.60 -20.31
CA LYS A 127 -52.76 3.50 -21.19
C LYS A 127 -53.59 2.74 -22.23
N ASN A 128 -53.14 1.57 -22.68
CA ASN A 128 -53.93 0.74 -23.59
C ASN A 128 -55.10 0.08 -22.84
N GLU A 129 -54.88 -0.39 -21.62
CA GLU A 129 -55.94 -0.95 -20.76
C GLU A 129 -57.02 0.09 -20.38
N GLU A 130 -56.68 1.38 -20.30
CA GLU A 130 -57.66 2.45 -20.04
C GLU A 130 -58.48 2.88 -21.27
N ASN A 131 -58.08 2.49 -22.48
CA ASN A 131 -58.74 2.87 -23.74
C ASN A 131 -59.56 1.74 -24.39
N GLU A 132 -59.53 0.52 -23.85
CA GLU A 132 -60.43 -0.60 -24.17
C GLU A 132 -61.64 -0.62 -23.23
#